data_AF-A0A0D8XLP1-F1
#
_entry.id   AF-A0A0D8XLP1-F1
#
_cell.length_a   1.000
_cell.length_b   1.000
_cell.length_c   1.000
_cell.angle_alpha   90.00
_cell.angle_beta   90.00
_cell.angle_gamma   90.00
#
_symmetry.space_group_name_H-M   'P 1'
#
loop_
_entity.id
_entity.type
_entity.pdbx_description
1 polymer ?
#
loop_
_entity_poly.entity_id
_entity_poly.type
_entity_poly.pdbx_seq_one_letter_code
_entity_poly.pdbx_strand_id
1 'polypeptide(L)'
;MLWALIVGVILAFLLGTGMGGNDVANAFGTSVGSGVLTVIQAYILATIFETLGAVLVGWSVTDTMRKGVVNTEQYADNPKELMIGQVAILGGCAAWLLIATILRMPVSTTHALVGSTVGFSMVLRGFEGIRWMKIINIVISWVLSPLLSGTASVILYMIVDFSVLRRKHPLDCGLRVLPIFYSICVGFISFMVIWDGSKLLHFNELSIWAAALIAIGFGLTTALLVQFLLKPSIKRRIHSEQYFFFHTCILYID
;
A
#
# COMPACT_ATOMS: atom_id res chain seq x y z
N MET A 1 -32.78 -3.34 11.01
CA MET A 1 -31.67 -3.79 10.14
C MET A 1 -31.22 -2.68 9.19
N LEU A 2 -32.12 -1.98 8.49
CA LEU A 2 -31.76 -0.85 7.62
C LEU A 2 -30.92 0.23 8.31
N TRP A 3 -31.28 0.61 9.55
CA TRP A 3 -30.51 1.59 10.33
C TRP A 3 -29.04 1.17 10.51
N ALA A 4 -28.77 -0.13 10.74
CA ALA A 4 -27.42 -0.63 10.98
C ALA A 4 -26.59 -0.60 9.71
N LEU A 5 -27.21 -0.82 8.55
CA LEU A 5 -26.58 -0.64 7.26
C LEU A 5 -26.24 0.84 7.01
N ILE A 6 -27.17 1.75 7.24
CA ILE A 6 -26.95 3.20 7.06
C ILE A 6 -25.79 3.67 7.96
N VAL A 7 -25.84 3.32 9.24
CA VAL A 7 -24.78 3.65 10.20
C VAL A 7 -23.46 2.98 9.79
N GLY A 8 -23.49 1.72 9.40
CA GLY A 8 -22.30 0.99 8.93
C GLY A 8 -21.64 1.65 7.73
N VAL A 9 -22.41 2.13 6.74
CA VAL A 9 -21.88 2.86 5.59
C VAL A 9 -21.21 4.15 6.04
N ILE A 10 -21.86 4.94 6.90
CA ILE A 10 -21.28 6.19 7.42
C ILE A 10 -19.97 5.91 8.16
N LEU A 11 -19.96 4.90 9.04
CA LEU A 11 -18.77 4.52 9.81
C LEU A 11 -17.66 3.96 8.91
N ALA A 12 -17.99 3.25 7.83
CA ALA A 12 -17.02 2.77 6.85
C ALA A 12 -16.35 3.93 6.11
N PHE A 13 -17.11 4.99 5.75
CA PHE A 13 -16.53 6.21 5.18
C PHE A 13 -15.60 6.91 6.17
N LEU A 14 -16.03 7.06 7.44
CA LEU A 14 -15.20 7.66 8.48
C LEU A 14 -13.92 6.87 8.73
N LEU A 15 -14.03 5.54 8.78
CA LEU A 15 -12.89 4.63 8.87
C LEU A 15 -11.97 4.81 7.67
N GLY A 16 -12.52 4.87 6.45
CA GLY A 16 -11.76 5.13 5.22
C GLY A 16 -11.00 6.45 5.27
N THR A 17 -11.62 7.53 5.74
CA THR A 17 -10.96 8.83 5.96
C THR A 17 -9.84 8.73 6.98
N GLY A 18 -10.07 8.06 8.12
CA GLY A 18 -9.04 7.85 9.14
C GLY A 18 -7.87 7.02 8.64
N MET A 19 -8.12 5.94 7.89
CA MET A 19 -7.08 5.11 7.28
C MET A 19 -6.27 5.92 6.26
N GLY A 20 -6.92 6.66 5.36
CA GLY A 20 -6.23 7.50 4.39
C GLY A 20 -5.36 8.58 5.04
N GLY A 21 -5.88 9.26 6.07
CA GLY A 21 -5.14 10.28 6.81
C GLY A 21 -3.90 9.74 7.55
N ASN A 22 -4.00 8.52 8.08
CA ASN A 22 -2.89 7.87 8.79
C ASN A 22 -1.85 7.25 7.83
N ASP A 23 -2.29 6.61 6.74
CA ASP A 23 -1.43 5.75 5.92
C ASP A 23 -0.78 6.48 4.72
N VAL A 24 -1.31 7.62 4.26
CA VAL A 24 -0.71 8.39 3.14
C VAL A 24 0.75 8.78 3.39
N ALA A 25 1.09 9.11 4.63
CA ALA A 25 2.45 9.48 5.01
C ALA A 25 3.45 8.32 4.79
N ASN A 26 2.99 7.08 4.91
CA ASN A 26 3.83 5.89 4.73
C ASN A 26 4.26 5.71 3.27
N ALA A 27 3.39 6.02 2.31
CA ALA A 27 3.67 5.87 0.88
C ALA A 27 4.35 7.09 0.26
N PHE A 28 3.95 8.31 0.65
CA PHE A 28 4.38 9.55 0.00
C PHE A 28 5.32 10.42 0.86
N GLY A 29 5.58 10.05 2.12
CA GLY A 29 6.38 10.85 3.04
C GLY A 29 7.81 11.12 2.54
N THR A 30 8.45 10.12 1.90
CA THR A 30 9.80 10.27 1.34
C THR A 30 9.82 11.18 0.11
N SER A 31 8.86 11.01 -0.81
CA SER A 31 8.76 11.81 -2.05
C SER A 31 8.41 13.29 -1.78
N VAL A 32 7.56 13.54 -0.78
CA VAL A 32 7.26 14.90 -0.32
C VAL A 32 8.44 15.48 0.47
N GLY A 33 9.04 14.69 1.36
CA GLY A 33 10.20 15.10 2.16
C GLY A 33 11.45 15.41 1.33
N SER A 34 11.63 14.74 0.17
CA SER A 34 12.71 15.03 -0.77
C SER A 34 12.42 16.18 -1.73
N GLY A 35 11.25 16.81 -1.64
CA GLY A 35 10.83 17.91 -2.54
C GLY A 35 10.49 17.49 -3.96
N VAL A 36 10.39 16.18 -4.26
CA VAL A 36 10.04 15.69 -5.60
C VAL A 36 8.57 15.89 -5.90
N LEU A 37 7.71 15.78 -4.88
CA LEU A 37 6.28 16.03 -4.97
C LEU A 37 5.84 17.09 -3.97
N THR A 38 4.87 17.92 -4.36
CA THR A 38 4.14 18.76 -3.40
C THR A 38 3.14 17.91 -2.61
N VAL A 39 2.73 18.42 -1.44
CA VAL A 39 1.71 17.78 -0.60
C VAL A 39 0.40 17.55 -1.38
N ILE A 40 0.00 18.52 -2.21
CA ILE A 40 -1.23 18.42 -3.03
C ILE A 40 -1.09 17.31 -4.08
N GLN A 41 0.06 17.24 -4.77
CA GLN A 41 0.32 16.18 -5.75
C GLN A 41 0.31 14.80 -5.09
N ALA A 42 0.89 14.66 -3.91
CA ALA A 42 0.87 13.42 -3.15
C ALA A 42 -0.55 12.99 -2.81
N TYR A 43 -1.43 13.89 -2.36
CA TYR A 43 -2.83 13.53 -2.08
C TYR A 43 -3.62 13.10 -3.33
N ILE A 44 -3.41 13.76 -4.47
CA ILE A 44 -4.07 13.37 -5.74
C ILE A 44 -3.62 11.97 -6.14
N LEU A 45 -2.31 11.70 -6.13
CA LEU A 45 -1.76 10.40 -6.47
C LEU A 45 -2.22 9.31 -5.49
N ALA A 46 -2.18 9.60 -4.19
CA ALA A 46 -2.66 8.67 -3.16
C ALA A 46 -4.13 8.30 -3.38
N THR A 47 -5.00 9.28 -3.63
CA THR A 47 -6.43 9.03 -3.86
C THR A 47 -6.64 8.07 -5.03
N ILE A 48 -5.92 8.25 -6.14
CA ILE A 48 -6.03 7.38 -7.32
C ILE A 48 -5.46 5.99 -7.03
N PHE A 49 -4.22 5.91 -6.56
CA PHE A 49 -3.52 4.63 -6.45
C PHE A 49 -3.95 3.78 -5.25
N GLU A 50 -4.30 4.38 -4.12
CA GLU A 50 -4.87 3.65 -2.97
C GLU A 50 -6.25 3.09 -3.32
N THR A 51 -7.09 3.87 -4.00
CA THR A 51 -8.41 3.39 -4.46
C THR A 51 -8.25 2.24 -5.46
N LEU A 52 -7.32 2.37 -6.42
CA LEU A 52 -7.01 1.28 -7.35
C LEU A 52 -6.50 0.05 -6.62
N GLY A 53 -5.57 0.18 -5.68
CA GLY A 53 -5.05 -0.93 -4.88
C GLY A 53 -6.15 -1.64 -4.08
N ALA A 54 -7.04 -0.88 -3.43
CA ALA A 54 -8.17 -1.41 -2.68
C ALA A 54 -9.11 -2.24 -3.57
N VAL A 55 -9.39 -1.78 -4.79
CA VAL A 55 -10.25 -2.49 -5.74
C VAL A 55 -9.56 -3.70 -6.36
N LEU A 56 -8.27 -3.59 -6.70
CA LEU A 56 -7.53 -4.60 -7.45
C LEU A 56 -7.02 -5.75 -6.58
N VAL A 57 -6.55 -5.49 -5.36
CA VAL A 57 -5.87 -6.49 -4.50
C VAL A 57 -6.49 -6.56 -3.10
N GLY A 58 -7.28 -5.57 -2.68
CA GLY A 58 -7.82 -5.50 -1.32
C GLY A 58 -8.73 -6.65 -0.88
N TRP A 59 -9.22 -7.47 -1.83
CA TRP A 59 -10.10 -8.60 -1.55
C TRP A 59 -9.45 -9.65 -0.64
N SER A 60 -8.21 -10.06 -0.88
CA SER A 60 -7.57 -11.17 -0.15
C SER A 60 -7.37 -10.85 1.33
N VAL A 61 -7.00 -9.62 1.64
CA VAL A 61 -6.92 -9.13 3.03
C VAL A 61 -8.31 -9.04 3.66
N THR A 62 -9.29 -8.54 2.91
CA THR A 62 -10.69 -8.44 3.38
C THR A 62 -11.28 -9.82 3.70
N ASP A 63 -11.05 -10.84 2.86
CA ASP A 63 -11.53 -12.20 3.11
C ASP A 63 -10.84 -12.85 4.32
N THR A 64 -9.55 -12.55 4.52
CA THR A 64 -8.79 -12.97 5.71
C THR A 64 -9.38 -12.36 6.98
N MET A 65 -9.76 -11.09 6.97
CA MET A 65 -10.42 -10.46 8.12
C MET A 65 -11.83 -11.02 8.35
N ARG A 66 -12.61 -11.18 7.27
CA ARG A 66 -14.00 -11.67 7.33
C ARG A 66 -14.12 -13.09 7.90
N LYS A 67 -13.25 -14.01 7.47
CA LYS A 67 -13.37 -15.45 7.81
C LYS A 67 -12.25 -15.97 8.69
N GLY A 68 -11.11 -15.29 8.70
CA GLY A 68 -9.92 -15.77 9.40
C GLY A 68 -9.95 -15.48 10.88
N VAL A 69 -10.52 -14.35 11.32
CA VAL A 69 -10.42 -13.92 12.72
C VAL A 69 -11.58 -14.44 13.57
N VAL A 70 -12.82 -14.26 13.10
CA VAL A 70 -14.04 -14.63 13.83
C VAL A 70 -14.52 -16.02 13.39
N ASN A 71 -14.95 -16.84 14.35
CA ASN A 71 -15.66 -18.07 14.05
C ASN A 71 -17.13 -17.78 13.69
N THR A 72 -17.40 -17.55 12.39
CA THR A 72 -18.74 -17.22 11.89
C THR A 72 -19.80 -18.29 12.16
N GLU A 73 -19.41 -19.55 12.35
CA GLU A 73 -20.32 -20.66 12.65
C GLU A 73 -21.04 -20.45 13.99
N GLN A 74 -20.38 -19.83 14.96
CA GLN A 74 -20.94 -19.49 16.27
C GLN A 74 -22.07 -18.44 16.20
N TYR A 75 -22.20 -17.75 15.06
CA TYR A 75 -23.22 -16.73 14.82
C TYR A 75 -24.30 -17.21 13.85
N ALA A 76 -24.29 -18.48 13.43
CA ALA A 76 -25.25 -19.01 12.46
C ALA A 76 -26.70 -18.91 12.96
N ASP A 77 -26.93 -19.14 14.26
CA ASP A 77 -28.25 -19.07 14.87
C ASP A 77 -28.72 -17.63 15.12
N ASN A 78 -27.80 -16.67 15.19
CA ASN A 78 -28.12 -15.26 15.43
C ASN A 78 -27.27 -14.30 14.56
N PRO A 79 -27.47 -14.28 13.23
CA PRO A 79 -26.65 -13.50 12.31
C PRO A 79 -26.78 -11.98 12.54
N LYS A 80 -27.83 -11.54 13.24
CA LYS A 80 -28.03 -10.13 13.59
C LYS A 80 -26.95 -9.63 14.56
N GLU A 81 -26.50 -10.47 15.47
CA GLU A 81 -25.42 -10.14 16.41
C GLU A 81 -24.11 -9.90 15.68
N LEU A 82 -23.78 -10.74 14.70
CA LEU A 82 -22.58 -10.56 13.88
C LEU A 82 -22.64 -9.23 13.11
N MET A 83 -23.78 -8.90 12.52
CA MET A 83 -23.97 -7.63 11.80
C MET A 83 -23.77 -6.41 12.72
N ILE A 84 -24.36 -6.41 13.91
CA ILE A 84 -24.17 -5.34 14.90
C ILE A 84 -22.71 -5.28 15.35
N GLY A 85 -22.07 -6.45 15.53
CA GLY A 85 -20.64 -6.56 15.80
C GLY A 85 -19.77 -5.88 14.74
N GLN A 86 -20.08 -6.08 13.44
CA GLN A 86 -19.37 -5.39 12.36
C GLN A 86 -19.53 -3.87 12.42
N VAL A 87 -20.72 -3.36 12.74
CA VAL A 87 -20.94 -1.92 12.95
C VAL A 87 -20.13 -1.40 14.13
N ALA A 88 -20.04 -2.18 15.23
CA ALA A 88 -19.22 -1.83 16.39
C ALA A 88 -17.71 -1.83 16.05
N ILE A 89 -17.23 -2.78 15.25
CA ILE A 89 -15.84 -2.80 14.74
C ILE A 89 -15.55 -1.53 13.94
N LEU A 90 -16.42 -1.19 12.98
CA LEU A 90 -16.26 0.01 12.15
C LEU A 90 -16.20 1.27 13.03
N GLY A 91 -17.10 1.39 14.00
CA GLY A 91 -17.15 2.52 14.92
C GLY A 91 -15.93 2.63 15.81
N GLY A 92 -15.53 1.53 16.44
CA GLY A 92 -14.35 1.49 17.32
C GLY A 92 -13.05 1.80 16.58
N CYS A 93 -12.86 1.21 15.40
CA CYS A 93 -11.71 1.48 14.55
C CYS A 93 -11.69 2.91 14.03
N ALA A 94 -12.83 3.42 13.55
CA ALA A 94 -12.92 4.80 13.06
C ALA A 94 -12.59 5.80 14.17
N ALA A 95 -13.17 5.62 15.37
CA ALA A 95 -12.90 6.49 16.51
C ALA A 95 -11.42 6.47 16.88
N TRP A 96 -10.81 5.28 17.01
CA TRP A 96 -9.40 5.17 17.35
C TRP A 96 -8.47 5.83 16.32
N LEU A 97 -8.71 5.58 15.03
CA LEU A 97 -7.87 6.13 13.97
C LEU A 97 -8.04 7.65 13.82
N LEU A 98 -9.25 8.18 14.00
CA LEU A 98 -9.46 9.62 14.03
C LEU A 98 -8.75 10.27 15.22
N ILE A 99 -8.83 9.69 16.41
CA ILE A 99 -8.11 10.17 17.59
C ILE A 99 -6.60 10.14 17.34
N ALA A 100 -6.05 9.02 16.88
CA ALA A 100 -4.62 8.90 16.59
C ALA A 100 -4.16 9.92 15.53
N THR A 101 -4.96 10.14 14.49
CA THR A 101 -4.68 11.12 13.44
C THR A 101 -4.68 12.55 13.99
N ILE A 102 -5.65 12.91 14.84
CA ILE A 102 -5.70 14.22 15.52
C ILE A 102 -4.47 14.42 16.41
N LEU A 103 -4.05 13.37 17.12
CA LEU A 103 -2.85 13.36 17.95
C LEU A 103 -1.54 13.26 17.14
N ARG A 104 -1.62 13.16 15.80
CA ARG A 104 -0.48 13.01 14.88
C ARG A 104 0.38 11.79 15.19
N MET A 105 -0.23 10.73 15.70
CA MET A 105 0.43 9.48 16.00
C MET A 105 0.32 8.53 14.80
N PRO A 106 1.45 8.09 14.21
CA PRO A 106 1.41 7.03 13.21
C PRO A 106 1.06 5.72 13.93
N VAL A 107 -0.13 5.19 13.65
CA VAL A 107 -0.62 3.93 14.24
C VAL A 107 -0.88 2.90 13.16
N SER A 108 -1.04 1.63 13.54
CA SER A 108 -1.39 0.59 12.57
C SER A 108 -2.90 0.37 12.51
N THR A 109 -3.46 0.62 11.32
CA THR A 109 -4.88 0.37 10.99
C THR A 109 -5.24 -1.12 11.12
N THR A 110 -4.35 -2.02 10.69
CA THR A 110 -4.55 -3.48 10.80
C THR A 110 -4.64 -3.96 12.25
N HIS A 111 -3.78 -3.45 13.15
CA HIS A 111 -3.84 -3.80 14.57
C HIS A 111 -5.15 -3.32 15.20
N ALA A 112 -5.58 -2.10 14.87
CA ALA A 112 -6.86 -1.56 15.33
C ALA A 112 -8.03 -2.42 14.86
N LEU A 113 -8.04 -2.85 13.59
CA LEU A 113 -9.09 -3.70 13.03
C LEU A 113 -9.14 -5.09 13.70
N VAL A 114 -7.99 -5.76 13.83
CA VAL A 114 -7.91 -7.07 14.49
C VAL A 114 -8.29 -6.96 15.96
N GLY A 115 -7.83 -5.93 16.67
CA GLY A 115 -8.15 -5.68 18.08
C GLY A 115 -9.64 -5.46 18.30
N SER A 116 -10.29 -4.59 17.50
CA SER A 116 -11.75 -4.39 17.57
C SER A 116 -12.53 -5.67 17.24
N THR A 117 -12.03 -6.45 16.28
CA THR A 117 -12.64 -7.73 15.88
C THR A 117 -12.58 -8.77 17.01
N VAL A 118 -11.43 -8.89 17.67
CA VAL A 118 -11.26 -9.72 18.86
C VAL A 118 -12.16 -9.22 19.99
N GLY A 119 -12.17 -7.91 20.25
CA GLY A 119 -12.95 -7.29 21.32
C GLY A 119 -14.44 -7.58 21.23
N PHE A 120 -15.08 -7.34 20.08
CA PHE A 120 -16.52 -7.62 19.95
C PHE A 120 -16.83 -9.12 20.07
N SER A 121 -15.96 -9.98 19.51
CA SER A 121 -16.19 -11.42 19.51
C SER A 121 -16.07 -11.99 20.92
N MET A 122 -15.10 -11.53 21.71
CA MET A 122 -14.98 -11.88 23.13
C MET A 122 -16.21 -11.46 23.93
N VAL A 123 -16.78 -10.28 23.66
CA VAL A 123 -17.97 -9.79 24.38
C VAL A 123 -19.20 -10.66 24.07
N LEU A 124 -19.39 -11.09 22.83
CA LEU A 124 -20.60 -11.84 22.42
C LEU A 124 -20.48 -13.36 22.60
N ARG A 125 -19.29 -13.92 22.42
CA ARG A 125 -19.08 -15.39 22.33
C ARG A 125 -17.87 -15.88 23.15
N GLY A 126 -17.24 -15.02 23.94
CA GLY A 126 -16.06 -15.38 24.73
C GLY A 126 -14.88 -15.83 23.86
N PHE A 127 -14.02 -16.68 24.42
CA PHE A 127 -12.83 -17.18 23.72
C PHE A 127 -13.16 -18.13 22.56
N GLU A 128 -14.34 -18.74 22.54
CA GLU A 128 -14.76 -19.70 21.50
C GLU A 128 -15.19 -19.01 20.19
N GLY A 129 -15.54 -17.72 20.26
CA GLY A 129 -15.87 -16.90 19.09
C GLY A 129 -14.68 -16.59 18.18
N ILE A 130 -13.45 -16.91 18.60
CA ILE A 130 -12.22 -16.49 17.93
C ILE A 130 -11.43 -17.69 17.43
N ARG A 131 -10.90 -17.57 16.21
CA ARG A 131 -9.97 -18.55 15.63
C ARG A 131 -8.53 -18.23 16.07
N TRP A 132 -8.14 -18.65 17.27
CA TRP A 132 -6.84 -18.31 17.88
C TRP A 132 -5.62 -18.64 17.03
N MET A 133 -5.62 -19.79 16.33
CA MET A 133 -4.52 -20.14 15.43
C MET A 133 -4.33 -19.12 14.29
N LYS A 134 -5.41 -18.50 13.81
CA LYS A 134 -5.32 -17.45 12.79
C LYS A 134 -4.79 -16.14 13.39
N ILE A 135 -5.18 -15.80 14.62
CA ILE A 135 -4.59 -14.67 15.35
C ILE A 135 -3.08 -14.85 15.52
N ILE A 136 -2.63 -16.04 15.92
CA ILE A 136 -1.19 -16.34 16.07
C ILE A 136 -0.46 -16.13 14.74
N ASN A 137 -1.00 -16.62 13.62
CA ASN A 137 -0.41 -16.42 12.31
C ASN A 137 -0.32 -14.93 11.91
N ILE A 138 -1.34 -14.13 12.27
CA ILE A 138 -1.33 -12.68 12.05
C ILE A 138 -0.27 -12.00 12.92
N VAL A 139 -0.14 -12.38 14.20
CA VAL A 139 0.87 -11.81 15.10
C VAL A 139 2.29 -12.15 14.62
N ILE A 140 2.51 -13.38 14.15
CA ILE A 140 3.80 -13.77 13.54
C ILE A 140 4.09 -12.90 12.32
N SER A 141 3.10 -12.63 11.47
CA SER A 141 3.31 -11.79 10.28
C SER A 141 3.62 -10.33 10.63
N TRP A 142 3.10 -9.80 11.74
CA TRP A 142 3.43 -8.45 12.23
C TRP A 142 4.89 -8.28 12.61
N VAL A 143 5.54 -9.33 13.11
CA VAL A 143 6.97 -9.32 13.46
C VAL A 143 7.83 -9.58 12.23
N LEU A 144 7.44 -10.55 11.38
CA LEU A 144 8.21 -10.92 10.21
C LEU A 144 8.18 -9.84 9.12
N SER A 145 7.07 -9.12 8.93
CA SER A 145 6.95 -8.15 7.82
C SER A 145 7.95 -6.99 7.93
N PRO A 146 8.15 -6.33 9.08
CA PRO A 146 9.19 -5.31 9.24
C PRO A 146 10.62 -5.86 9.10
N LEU A 147 10.88 -7.08 9.57
CA LEU A 147 12.21 -7.71 9.44
C LEU A 147 12.55 -7.98 7.98
N LEU A 148 11.60 -8.54 7.22
CA LEU A 148 11.77 -8.84 5.80
C LEU A 148 11.85 -7.55 4.98
N SER A 149 11.01 -6.55 5.26
CA SER A 149 11.04 -5.27 4.54
C SER A 149 12.31 -4.49 4.84
N GLY A 150 12.79 -4.49 6.09
CA GLY A 150 14.06 -3.89 6.47
C GLY A 150 15.25 -4.55 5.77
N THR A 151 15.26 -5.89 5.72
CA THR A 151 16.30 -6.65 5.01
C THR A 151 16.29 -6.33 3.51
N ALA A 152 15.11 -6.33 2.88
CA ALA A 152 14.96 -5.97 1.47
C ALA A 152 15.39 -4.53 1.18
N SER A 153 15.08 -3.59 2.09
CA SER A 153 15.49 -2.19 2.00
C SER A 153 17.02 -2.04 2.04
N VAL A 154 17.69 -2.74 2.96
CA VAL A 154 19.17 -2.75 3.04
C VAL A 154 19.79 -3.31 1.76
N ILE A 155 19.27 -4.44 1.25
CA ILE A 155 19.77 -5.03 0.00
C ILE A 155 19.59 -4.06 -1.16
N LEU A 156 18.40 -3.45 -1.29
CA LEU A 156 18.11 -2.48 -2.34
C LEU A 156 19.02 -1.25 -2.25
N TYR A 157 19.24 -0.73 -1.05
CA TYR A 157 20.16 0.37 -0.81
C TYR A 157 21.59 0.01 -1.21
N MET A 158 22.09 -1.17 -0.83
CA MET A 158 23.43 -1.65 -1.22
C MET A 158 23.58 -1.78 -2.74
N ILE A 159 22.54 -2.26 -3.43
CA ILE A 159 22.51 -2.31 -4.90
C ILE A 159 22.65 -0.89 -5.47
N VAL A 160 21.86 0.07 -5.00
CA VAL A 160 21.91 1.47 -5.47
C VAL A 160 23.25 2.13 -5.14
N ASP A 161 23.77 1.92 -3.94
CA ASP A 161 25.05 2.48 -3.50
C ASP A 161 26.21 2.02 -4.40
N PHE A 162 26.29 0.71 -4.65
CA PHE A 162 27.36 0.14 -5.48
C PHE A 162 27.16 0.35 -6.99
N SER A 163 25.93 0.35 -7.48
CA SER A 163 25.64 0.48 -8.92
C SER A 163 25.56 1.93 -9.40
N VAL A 164 25.19 2.86 -8.51
CA VAL A 164 24.94 4.27 -8.84
C VAL A 164 25.86 5.20 -8.04
N LEU A 165 25.72 5.24 -6.71
CA LEU A 165 26.28 6.34 -5.89
C LEU A 165 27.81 6.37 -5.87
N ARG A 166 28.48 5.22 -5.77
CA ARG A 166 29.96 5.13 -5.72
C ARG A 166 30.63 5.17 -7.09
N ARG A 167 29.89 5.40 -8.17
CA ARG A 167 30.43 5.42 -9.55
C ARG A 167 30.90 6.82 -9.94
N LYS A 168 31.89 6.88 -10.83
CA LYS A 168 32.47 8.15 -11.33
C LYS A 168 31.43 9.09 -11.97
N HIS A 169 30.42 8.52 -12.64
CA HIS A 169 29.33 9.25 -13.28
C HIS A 169 27.98 8.76 -12.75
N PRO A 170 27.59 9.16 -11.52
CA PRO A 170 26.43 8.60 -10.84
C PRO A 170 25.11 8.88 -11.58
N LEU A 171 24.99 10.04 -12.24
CA LEU A 171 23.80 10.37 -13.02
C LEU A 171 23.56 9.40 -14.19
N ASP A 172 24.58 9.13 -15.01
CA ASP A 172 24.47 8.21 -16.14
C ASP A 172 24.24 6.76 -15.67
N CYS A 173 24.86 6.37 -14.55
CA CYS A 173 24.60 5.09 -13.90
C CYS A 173 23.15 4.99 -13.43
N GLY A 174 22.63 6.01 -12.75
CA GLY A 174 21.23 6.06 -12.31
C GLY A 174 20.24 5.93 -13.47
N LEU A 175 20.46 6.70 -14.54
CA LEU A 175 19.67 6.61 -15.78
C LEU A 175 19.78 5.25 -16.49
N ARG A 176 20.83 4.47 -16.24
CA ARG A 176 20.99 3.11 -16.77
C ARG A 176 20.23 2.07 -15.95
N VAL A 177 20.16 2.23 -14.64
CA VAL A 177 19.46 1.29 -13.74
C VAL A 177 17.95 1.58 -13.70
N LEU A 178 17.52 2.80 -14.01
CA LEU A 178 16.12 3.23 -13.96
C LEU A 178 15.12 2.27 -14.66
N PRO A 179 15.34 1.79 -15.90
CA PRO A 179 14.40 0.86 -16.55
C PRO A 179 14.26 -0.46 -15.79
N ILE A 180 15.34 -0.94 -15.16
CA ILE A 180 15.36 -2.21 -14.42
C ILE A 180 14.48 -2.09 -13.17
N PHE A 181 14.64 -1.02 -12.38
CA PHE A 181 13.82 -0.82 -11.18
C PHE A 181 12.33 -0.67 -11.50
N TYR A 182 11.99 0.13 -12.52
CA TYR A 182 10.61 0.29 -12.95
C TYR A 182 10.02 -1.03 -13.49
N SER A 183 10.81 -1.80 -14.24
CA SER A 183 10.39 -3.11 -14.76
C SER A 183 10.06 -4.10 -13.65
N ILE A 184 10.95 -4.22 -12.65
CA ILE A 184 10.74 -5.11 -11.51
C ILE A 184 9.53 -4.66 -10.70
N CYS A 185 9.40 -3.36 -10.43
CA CYS A 185 8.28 -2.82 -9.64
C CYS A 185 6.93 -3.06 -10.34
N VAL A 186 6.80 -2.66 -11.60
CA VAL A 186 5.55 -2.85 -12.35
C VAL A 186 5.27 -4.32 -12.58
N GLY A 187 6.29 -5.12 -12.94
CA GLY A 187 6.12 -6.57 -13.11
C GLY A 187 5.62 -7.24 -11.82
N PHE A 188 6.19 -6.89 -10.67
CA PHE A 188 5.75 -7.43 -9.38
C PHE A 188 4.32 -7.01 -9.02
N ILE A 189 3.97 -5.72 -9.18
CA ILE A 189 2.61 -5.24 -8.92
C ILE A 189 1.61 -5.91 -9.87
N SER A 190 1.91 -5.98 -11.16
CA SER A 190 1.06 -6.68 -12.14
C SER A 190 0.89 -8.15 -11.80
N PHE A 191 1.96 -8.83 -11.35
CA PHE A 191 1.86 -10.22 -10.89
C PHE A 191 0.92 -10.35 -9.70
N MET A 192 1.07 -9.51 -8.67
CA MET A 192 0.21 -9.55 -7.48
C MET A 192 -1.26 -9.25 -7.80
N VAL A 193 -1.52 -8.29 -8.69
CA VAL A 193 -2.89 -7.96 -9.16
C VAL A 193 -3.54 -9.12 -9.92
N ILE A 194 -2.77 -9.93 -10.65
CA ILE A 194 -3.33 -11.04 -11.42
C ILE A 194 -3.45 -12.29 -10.56
N TRP A 195 -2.43 -12.58 -9.74
CA TRP A 195 -2.33 -13.81 -8.95
C TRP A 195 -3.22 -13.83 -7.71
N ASP A 196 -3.19 -12.75 -6.93
CA ASP A 196 -3.94 -12.61 -5.66
C ASP A 196 -4.98 -11.48 -5.75
N GLY A 197 -5.39 -11.17 -6.99
CA GLY A 197 -6.29 -10.08 -7.30
C GLY A 197 -7.73 -10.29 -6.87
N SER A 198 -8.52 -9.25 -7.08
CA SER A 198 -9.93 -9.22 -6.77
C SER A 198 -10.71 -10.31 -7.52
N LYS A 199 -11.50 -11.09 -6.77
CA LYS A 199 -12.47 -12.05 -7.34
C LYS A 199 -13.50 -11.39 -8.24
N LEU A 200 -13.74 -10.09 -8.07
CA LEU A 200 -14.68 -9.31 -8.89
C LEU A 200 -14.22 -9.22 -10.36
N LEU A 201 -12.92 -9.25 -10.61
CA LEU A 201 -12.35 -9.14 -11.95
C LEU A 201 -12.00 -10.51 -12.56
N HIS A 202 -12.37 -11.61 -11.90
CA HIS A 202 -12.11 -12.99 -12.35
C HIS A 202 -10.63 -13.32 -12.60
N PHE A 203 -9.69 -12.53 -12.08
CA PHE A 203 -8.25 -12.78 -12.25
C PHE A 203 -7.77 -14.08 -11.59
N ASN A 204 -8.49 -14.54 -10.56
CA ASN A 204 -8.19 -15.76 -9.82
C ASN A 204 -8.39 -17.07 -10.60
N GLU A 205 -8.92 -17.00 -11.83
CA GLU A 205 -9.09 -18.16 -12.71
C GLU A 205 -7.86 -18.40 -13.60
N LEU A 206 -6.92 -17.45 -13.64
CA LEU A 206 -5.71 -17.56 -14.44
C LEU A 206 -4.64 -18.42 -13.75
N SER A 207 -3.98 -19.29 -14.53
CA SER A 207 -2.84 -20.08 -14.05
C SER A 207 -1.69 -19.18 -13.60
N ILE A 208 -0.92 -19.61 -12.58
CA ILE A 208 0.26 -18.89 -12.07
C ILE A 208 1.25 -18.54 -13.18
N TRP A 209 1.39 -19.43 -14.17
CA TRP A 209 2.29 -19.24 -15.30
C TRP A 209 1.79 -18.17 -16.25
N ALA A 210 0.47 -18.10 -16.48
CA ALA A 210 -0.13 -17.04 -17.27
C ALA A 210 0.04 -15.69 -16.57
N ALA A 211 -0.20 -15.63 -15.24
CA ALA A 211 0.05 -14.44 -14.44
C ALA A 211 1.50 -13.97 -14.52
N ALA A 212 2.46 -14.90 -14.39
CA ALA A 212 3.88 -14.61 -14.50
C ALA A 212 4.27 -14.09 -15.90
N LEU A 213 3.77 -14.71 -16.98
CA LEU A 213 4.05 -14.27 -18.34
C LEU A 213 3.49 -12.87 -18.64
N ILE A 214 2.25 -12.60 -18.21
CA ILE A 214 1.63 -11.28 -18.37
C ILE A 214 2.41 -10.23 -17.58
N ALA A 215 2.78 -10.54 -16.33
CA ALA A 215 3.59 -9.67 -15.48
C ALA A 215 4.96 -9.36 -16.10
N ILE A 216 5.64 -10.36 -16.66
CA ILE A 216 6.90 -10.17 -17.40
C ILE A 216 6.66 -9.26 -18.62
N GLY A 217 5.56 -9.45 -19.35
CA GLY A 217 5.17 -8.59 -20.46
C GLY A 217 5.00 -7.12 -20.04
N PHE A 218 4.27 -6.84 -18.97
CA PHE A 218 4.12 -5.50 -18.40
C PHE A 218 5.46 -4.92 -17.91
N GLY A 219 6.30 -5.73 -17.27
CA GLY A 219 7.63 -5.34 -16.84
C GLY A 219 8.53 -4.95 -18.01
N LEU A 220 8.58 -5.77 -19.07
CA LEU A 220 9.41 -5.52 -20.25
C LEU A 220 8.94 -4.31 -21.05
N THR A 221 7.63 -4.17 -21.25
CA THR A 221 7.05 -2.99 -21.93
C THR A 221 7.37 -1.71 -21.15
N THR A 222 7.25 -1.74 -19.82
CA THR A 222 7.65 -0.63 -18.95
C THR A 222 9.14 -0.31 -19.10
N ALA A 223 10.01 -1.33 -19.13
CA ALA A 223 11.45 -1.13 -19.32
C ALA A 223 11.76 -0.41 -20.65
N LEU A 224 11.09 -0.81 -21.74
CA LEU A 224 11.24 -0.19 -23.05
C LEU A 224 10.75 1.27 -23.04
N LEU A 225 9.58 1.54 -22.45
CA LEU A 225 9.05 2.90 -22.33
C LEU A 225 9.98 3.80 -21.51
N VAL A 226 10.52 3.30 -20.40
CA VAL A 226 11.45 4.05 -19.57
C VAL A 226 12.77 4.30 -20.32
N GLN A 227 13.30 3.30 -21.02
CA GLN A 227 14.56 3.41 -21.74
C GLN A 227 14.48 4.38 -22.92
N PHE A 228 13.39 4.36 -23.69
CA PHE A 228 13.26 5.13 -24.94
C PHE A 228 12.52 6.46 -24.81
N LEU A 229 11.64 6.63 -23.83
CA LEU A 229 10.86 7.87 -23.66
C LEU A 229 11.30 8.64 -22.42
N LEU A 230 11.30 7.99 -21.25
CA LEU A 230 11.52 8.68 -19.98
C LEU A 230 12.98 9.11 -19.82
N LYS A 231 13.92 8.19 -20.01
CA LYS A 231 15.36 8.44 -19.89
C LYS A 231 15.86 9.61 -20.75
N PRO A 232 15.58 9.68 -22.07
CA PRO A 232 16.01 10.84 -22.86
C PRO A 232 15.32 12.13 -22.42
N SER A 233 14.06 12.08 -21.99
CA SER A 233 13.34 13.26 -21.48
C SER A 233 13.97 13.81 -20.20
N ILE A 234 14.31 12.93 -19.24
CA ILE A 234 15.02 13.33 -18.01
C ILE A 234 16.38 13.90 -18.35
N LYS A 235 17.15 13.25 -19.24
CA LYS A 235 18.48 13.74 -19.64
C LYS A 235 18.42 15.13 -20.28
N ARG A 236 17.43 15.39 -21.14
CA ARG A 236 17.21 16.72 -21.75
C ARG A 236 16.87 17.78 -20.71
N ARG A 237 16.00 17.47 -19.73
CA ARG A 237 15.62 18.40 -18.65
C ARG A 237 16.80 18.79 -17.77
N ILE A 238 17.59 17.81 -17.33
CA ILE A 238 18.76 18.06 -16.47
C ILE A 238 19.79 18.95 -17.19
N HIS A 239 20.09 18.65 -18.46
CA HIS A 239 20.98 19.51 -19.23
C HIS A 239 20.42 20.94 -19.35
N SER A 240 19.13 21.11 -19.63
CA SER A 240 18.50 22.43 -19.72
C SER A 240 18.62 23.24 -18.44
N GLU A 241 18.39 22.63 -17.28
CA GLU A 241 18.50 23.33 -15.98
C GLU A 241 19.94 23.68 -15.64
N GLN A 242 20.88 22.79 -15.98
CA GLN A 242 22.30 23.06 -15.76
C GLN A 242 22.77 24.23 -16.63
N TYR A 243 22.37 24.29 -17.90
CA TYR A 243 22.63 25.45 -18.77
C TYR A 243 22.02 26.75 -18.23
N PHE A 244 20.77 26.70 -17.74
CA PHE A 244 20.11 27.86 -17.15
C PHE A 244 20.87 28.38 -15.92
N PHE A 245 21.22 27.49 -14.98
CA PHE A 245 21.97 27.85 -13.77
C PHE A 245 23.34 28.48 -14.09
N PHE A 246 24.08 27.87 -15.02
CA PHE A 246 25.36 28.44 -15.46
C PHE A 246 25.20 29.83 -16.09
N HIS A 247 24.16 30.05 -16.90
CA HIS A 247 23.93 31.36 -17.52
C HIS A 247 23.50 32.42 -16.51
N THR A 248 22.64 32.08 -15.54
CA THR A 248 22.21 33.00 -14.47
C THR A 248 23.35 33.34 -13.51
N CYS A 249 24.22 32.40 -13.17
CA CYS A 249 25.40 32.69 -12.34
C CYS A 249 26.41 33.59 -13.05
N ILE A 250 26.63 33.41 -14.36
CA ILE A 250 27.54 34.29 -15.13
C ILE A 250 26.98 35.72 -15.17
N LEU A 251 25.67 35.91 -15.33
CA LEU A 251 25.02 37.22 -15.35
C LEU A 251 24.98 37.96 -13.99
N TYR A 252 25.34 37.29 -12.89
CA TYR A 252 25.39 37.89 -11.54
C TYR A 252 26.83 38.12 -11.03
N ILE A 253 27.83 37.75 -11.82
CA ILE A 253 29.26 37.93 -11.50
C ILE A 253 29.87 39.16 -12.22
N ASP A 254 29.15 39.76 -13.17
CA ASP A 254 29.47 41.06 -13.79
C ASP A 254 28.60 42.19 -13.22
#